data_AF-A0A6A4H1N0-F1
#
_entry.id   AF-A0A6A4H1N0-F1
#
_cell.length_a   1.000
_cell.length_b   1.000
_cell.length_c   1.000
_cell.angle_alpha   90.00
_cell.angle_beta   90.00
_cell.angle_gamma   90.00
#
_symmetry.space_group_name_H-M   'P 1'
#
loop_
_entity.id
_entity.type
_entity.pdbx_description
1 polymer ?
#
loop_
_entity_poly.entity_id
_entity_poly.type
_entity_poly.pdbx_seq_one_letter_code
_entity_poly.pdbx_strand_id
1 'polypeptide(L)'
;MSVPSGQCYIINSTGGNDNIAGRNMVEDLSLNPKRVCCPAQGFTSLMQETAWEIVSVGNGTYQLKNKGAVVGVQNGLLYAYLITEQASSQAWIITAQPQHGPNQYTIETADRQTGWVVQPGRRRSESVAVRPLIVQPSFPPRFPPTELWTITPVQD
;
A
#
# COMPACT_ATOMS: atom_id res chain seq x y z
N MET A 1 9.34 11.91 10.64
CA MET A 1 7.94 11.99 11.10
C MET A 1 7.35 10.60 11.05
N SER A 2 6.73 10.13 12.12
CA SER A 2 6.00 8.86 12.15
C SER A 2 4.68 8.99 11.39
N VAL A 3 4.29 7.95 10.67
CA VAL A 3 2.99 7.93 9.96
C VAL A 3 1.84 7.91 10.98
N PRO A 4 0.75 8.67 10.74
CA PRO A 4 -0.42 8.61 11.61
C PRO A 4 -0.96 7.18 11.65
N SER A 5 -1.14 6.62 12.85
CA SER A 5 -1.97 5.42 13.01
C SER A 5 -3.44 5.81 12.92
N GLY A 6 -4.27 4.98 12.30
CA GLY A 6 -5.69 5.27 12.08
C GLY A 6 -6.16 4.96 10.66
N GLN A 7 -7.33 5.51 10.31
CA GLN A 7 -7.92 5.38 8.98
C GLN A 7 -7.28 6.35 8.00
N CYS A 8 -6.85 5.86 6.85
CA CYS A 8 -6.21 6.67 5.81
C CYS A 8 -6.53 6.17 4.40
N TYR A 9 -6.26 7.01 3.42
CA TYR A 9 -6.19 6.63 2.01
C TYR A 9 -4.73 6.49 1.60
N ILE A 10 -4.43 5.40 0.88
CA ILE A 10 -3.11 5.15 0.27
C ILE A 10 -3.27 5.34 -1.24
N ILE A 11 -2.56 6.32 -1.79
CA ILE A 11 -2.74 6.79 -3.16
C ILE A 11 -1.39 6.73 -3.89
N ASN A 12 -1.41 6.35 -5.16
CA ASN A 12 -0.27 6.48 -6.05
C ASN A 12 -0.63 7.38 -7.24
N SER A 13 0.14 8.44 -7.44
CA SER A 13 -0.12 9.46 -8.47
C SER A 13 0.67 9.23 -9.78
N THR A 14 1.07 7.98 -10.07
CA THR A 14 1.82 7.66 -11.30
C THR A 14 0.99 7.97 -12.54
N GLY A 15 1.60 8.58 -13.55
CA GLY A 15 0.95 8.89 -14.83
C GLY A 15 -0.03 10.07 -14.76
N GLY A 16 0.06 10.91 -13.70
CA GLY A 16 -0.76 12.12 -13.56
C GLY A 16 -2.19 11.88 -13.07
N ASN A 17 -2.52 10.64 -12.65
CA ASN A 17 -3.81 10.28 -12.08
C ASN A 17 -3.61 9.75 -10.66
N ASP A 18 -4.47 10.19 -9.74
CA ASP A 18 -4.50 9.66 -8.37
C ASP A 18 -5.21 8.32 -8.35
N ASN A 19 -4.45 7.25 -8.18
CA ASN A 19 -4.96 5.89 -8.11
C ASN A 19 -4.98 5.43 -6.64
N ILE A 20 -6.17 5.13 -6.13
CA ILE A 20 -6.33 4.59 -4.78
C ILE A 20 -5.88 3.13 -4.77
N ALA A 21 -5.02 2.77 -3.82
CA ALA A 21 -4.67 1.38 -3.55
C ALA A 21 -5.74 0.73 -2.68
N GLY A 22 -6.06 -0.54 -2.92
CA GLY A 22 -7.03 -1.27 -2.09
C GLY A 22 -7.55 -2.53 -2.74
N ARG A 23 -8.42 -3.23 -2.02
CA ARG A 23 -9.25 -4.30 -2.56
C ARG A 23 -10.34 -3.74 -3.46
N ASN A 24 -10.76 -4.52 -4.45
CA ASN A 24 -11.85 -4.11 -5.35
C ASN A 24 -13.20 -4.10 -4.61
N MET A 25 -14.18 -3.35 -5.11
CA MET A 25 -15.55 -3.34 -4.57
C MET A 25 -16.22 -4.70 -4.71
N VAL A 26 -16.02 -5.35 -5.86
CA VAL A 26 -16.59 -6.66 -6.20
C VAL A 26 -15.47 -7.69 -6.24
N GLU A 27 -15.65 -8.76 -5.45
CA GLU A 27 -14.72 -9.88 -5.33
C GLU A 27 -15.51 -11.19 -5.27
N ASP A 28 -14.84 -12.31 -5.53
CA ASP A 28 -15.46 -13.63 -5.32
C ASP A 28 -15.69 -13.91 -3.81
N LEU A 29 -16.61 -14.82 -3.51
CA LEU A 29 -17.01 -15.16 -2.14
C LEU A 29 -16.09 -16.17 -1.43
N SER A 30 -14.97 -16.56 -2.05
CA SER A 30 -14.03 -17.49 -1.41
C SER A 30 -13.26 -16.82 -0.27
N LEU A 31 -12.72 -17.62 0.64
CA LEU A 31 -11.79 -17.16 1.68
C LEU A 31 -10.34 -17.04 1.17
N ASN A 32 -10.10 -17.23 -0.13
CA ASN A 32 -8.77 -17.04 -0.70
C ASN A 32 -8.31 -15.58 -0.50
N PRO A 33 -7.01 -15.35 -0.29
CA PRO A 33 -6.46 -14.01 -0.18
C PRO A 33 -6.90 -13.14 -1.36
N LYS A 34 -7.31 -11.91 -1.06
CA LYS A 34 -7.82 -10.95 -2.04
C LYS A 34 -6.72 -10.04 -2.52
N ARG A 35 -6.67 -9.79 -3.83
CA ARG A 35 -5.64 -8.93 -4.41
C ARG A 35 -5.81 -7.50 -3.91
N VAL A 36 -4.70 -6.86 -3.56
CA VAL A 36 -4.66 -5.41 -3.42
C VAL A 36 -4.21 -4.83 -4.76
N CYS A 37 -5.03 -3.96 -5.32
CA CYS A 37 -4.85 -3.36 -6.63
C CYS A 37 -4.60 -1.86 -6.52
N CYS A 38 -3.94 -1.29 -7.54
CA CYS A 38 -3.84 0.16 -7.71
C CYS A 38 -3.94 0.48 -9.22
N PRO A 39 -5.04 1.09 -9.69
CA PRO A 39 -6.22 1.50 -8.93
C PRO A 39 -7.07 0.30 -8.47
N ALA A 40 -7.62 0.40 -7.26
CA ALA A 40 -8.75 -0.42 -6.82
C ALA A 40 -9.98 -0.12 -7.68
N GLN A 41 -10.71 -1.16 -8.08
CA GLN A 41 -11.85 -1.07 -8.99
C GLN A 41 -13.20 -1.01 -8.27
N GLY A 42 -14.19 -0.41 -8.93
CA GLY A 42 -15.57 -0.34 -8.45
C GLY A 42 -15.86 0.84 -7.52
N PHE A 43 -14.91 1.75 -7.35
CA PHE A 43 -15.08 2.98 -6.59
C PHE A 43 -15.02 4.19 -7.52
N THR A 44 -15.84 5.21 -7.23
CA THR A 44 -15.84 6.47 -7.98
C THR A 44 -15.00 7.56 -7.32
N SER A 45 -14.61 7.42 -6.04
CA SER A 45 -13.79 8.38 -5.28
C SER A 45 -13.26 7.78 -3.96
N LEU A 46 -12.59 8.60 -3.12
CA LEU A 46 -12.17 8.30 -1.74
C LEU A 46 -13.38 7.97 -0.85
N MET A 47 -13.88 6.75 -0.99
CA MET A 47 -14.99 6.20 -0.19
C MET A 47 -14.41 5.55 1.08
N GLN A 48 -15.16 5.57 2.18
CA GLN A 48 -14.72 4.97 3.44
C GLN A 48 -14.38 3.48 3.30
N GLU A 49 -15.02 2.77 2.36
CA GLU A 49 -14.76 1.38 2.01
C GLU A 49 -13.40 1.14 1.34
N THR A 50 -12.74 2.21 0.87
CA THR A 50 -11.36 2.18 0.36
C THR A 50 -10.33 2.53 1.43
N ALA A 51 -10.77 2.95 2.61
CA ALA A 51 -9.88 3.33 3.69
C ALA A 51 -9.06 2.13 4.19
N TRP A 52 -7.84 2.46 4.55
CA TRP A 52 -6.86 1.58 5.15
C TRP A 52 -6.77 1.87 6.64
N GLU A 53 -6.70 0.82 7.43
CA GLU A 53 -6.36 0.91 8.84
C GLU A 53 -4.85 0.66 8.98
N ILE A 54 -4.11 1.69 9.42
CA ILE A 54 -2.69 1.57 9.76
C ILE A 54 -2.57 1.47 11.28
N VAL A 55 -2.06 0.34 11.75
CA VAL A 55 -1.90 0.05 13.18
C VAL A 55 -0.41 -0.10 13.50
N SER A 56 0.12 0.72 14.40
CA SER A 56 1.47 0.54 14.92
C SER A 56 1.55 -0.75 15.75
N VAL A 57 2.49 -1.62 15.43
CA VAL A 57 2.74 -2.88 16.17
C VAL A 57 4.05 -2.84 16.97
N GLY A 58 4.65 -1.65 17.08
CA GLY A 58 5.89 -1.40 17.83
C GLY A 58 7.13 -1.32 16.95
N ASN A 59 8.22 -0.77 17.51
CA ASN A 59 9.54 -0.66 16.86
C ASN A 59 9.54 0.00 15.47
N GLY A 60 8.60 0.93 15.21
CA GLY A 60 8.48 1.61 13.92
C GLY A 60 7.89 0.74 12.80
N THR A 61 7.29 -0.40 13.14
CA THR A 61 6.59 -1.29 12.20
C THR A 61 5.08 -1.18 12.34
N TYR A 62 4.39 -1.49 11.25
CA TYR A 62 2.95 -1.31 11.10
C TYR A 62 2.29 -2.55 10.53
N GLN A 63 1.09 -2.85 11.00
CA GLN A 63 0.16 -3.72 10.32
C GLN A 63 -0.80 -2.85 9.50
N LEU A 64 -0.94 -3.16 8.22
CA LEU A 64 -1.89 -2.50 7.34
C LEU A 64 -3.08 -3.41 7.08
N LYS A 65 -4.28 -2.86 7.13
CA LYS A 65 -5.51 -3.58 6.78
C LYS A 65 -6.31 -2.81 5.75
N ASN A 66 -6.95 -3.54 4.83
CA ASN A 66 -7.92 -2.97 3.91
C ASN A 66 -9.21 -3.79 3.94
N LYS A 67 -10.34 -3.12 4.17
CA LYS A 67 -11.64 -3.75 4.44
C LYS A 67 -11.56 -4.83 5.53
N GLY A 68 -10.91 -4.48 6.65
CA GLY A 68 -10.76 -5.34 7.84
C GLY A 68 -9.73 -6.47 7.74
N ALA A 69 -9.19 -6.75 6.55
CA ALA A 69 -8.24 -7.85 6.33
C ALA A 69 -6.79 -7.34 6.33
N VAL A 70 -5.91 -8.05 7.05
CA VAL A 70 -4.46 -7.75 7.12
C VAL A 70 -3.82 -8.02 5.76
N VAL A 71 -2.93 -7.13 5.32
CA VAL A 71 -2.21 -7.32 4.07
C VAL A 71 -0.81 -7.88 4.27
N GLY A 72 -0.40 -8.75 3.34
CA GLY A 72 0.88 -9.42 3.33
C GLY A 72 1.33 -9.75 1.90
N VAL A 73 2.50 -10.39 1.82
CA VAL A 73 3.09 -10.78 0.52
C VAL A 73 2.68 -12.20 0.16
N GLN A 74 2.30 -12.42 -1.11
CA GLN A 74 2.16 -13.76 -1.70
C GLN A 74 2.69 -13.72 -3.14
N ASN A 75 3.69 -14.56 -3.44
CA ASN A 75 4.29 -14.67 -4.79
C ASN A 75 4.73 -13.30 -5.37
N GLY A 76 5.33 -12.44 -4.55
CA GLY A 76 5.80 -11.10 -4.97
C GLY A 76 4.69 -10.08 -5.25
N LEU A 77 3.47 -10.35 -4.79
CA LEU A 77 2.31 -9.46 -4.93
C LEU A 77 1.68 -9.23 -3.55
N LEU A 78 0.97 -8.11 -3.44
CA LEU A 78 0.27 -7.73 -2.23
C LEU A 78 -1.15 -8.32 -2.18
N TYR A 79 -1.46 -8.98 -1.08
CA TYR A 79 -2.77 -9.59 -0.83
C TYR A 79 -3.29 -9.25 0.55
N ALA A 80 -4.61 -9.09 0.64
CA ALA A 80 -5.37 -9.05 1.87
C ALA A 80 -5.81 -10.47 2.27
N TYR A 81 -5.40 -10.92 3.45
CA TYR A 81 -5.68 -12.25 3.95
C TYR A 81 -6.96 -12.22 4.78
N LEU A 82 -7.98 -12.94 4.30
CA LEU A 82 -9.28 -13.03 4.99
C LEU A 82 -9.22 -13.95 6.22
N ILE A 83 -8.22 -14.83 6.29
CA ILE A 83 -7.90 -15.65 7.45
C ILE A 83 -6.67 -15.03 8.12
N THR A 84 -6.86 -14.43 9.30
CA THR A 84 -5.86 -13.54 9.92
C THR A 84 -4.56 -14.25 10.31
N GLU A 85 -4.62 -15.53 10.66
CA GLU A 85 -3.46 -16.33 11.05
C GLU A 85 -2.44 -16.42 9.91
N GLN A 86 -2.90 -16.40 8.65
CA GLN A 86 -2.05 -16.50 7.45
C GLN A 86 -1.18 -15.26 7.22
N ALA A 87 -1.53 -14.11 7.83
CA ALA A 87 -0.80 -12.85 7.70
C ALA A 87 -0.34 -12.26 9.04
N SER A 88 -0.50 -13.01 10.13
CA SER A 88 -0.25 -12.53 11.51
C SER A 88 1.18 -12.03 11.74
N SER A 89 2.17 -12.52 10.99
CA SER A 89 3.57 -12.10 11.08
C SER A 89 3.98 -11.02 10.08
N GLN A 90 3.05 -10.54 9.23
CA GLN A 90 3.37 -9.58 8.18
C GLN A 90 3.33 -8.16 8.76
N ALA A 91 4.51 -7.52 8.77
CA ALA A 91 4.69 -6.15 9.24
C ALA A 91 5.42 -5.32 8.18
N TRP A 92 5.11 -4.03 8.18
CA TRP A 92 5.57 -3.09 7.17
C TRP A 92 6.28 -1.91 7.83
N ILE A 93 7.28 -1.38 7.15
CA ILE A 93 7.93 -0.13 7.50
C ILE A 93 7.43 0.95 6.54
N ILE A 94 6.97 2.06 7.09
CA ILE A 94 6.55 3.20 6.29
C ILE A 94 7.54 4.33 6.49
N THR A 95 8.33 4.64 5.45
CA THR A 95 9.41 5.62 5.51
C THR A 95 8.99 6.90 4.78
N ALA A 96 9.03 8.05 5.46
CA ALA A 96 8.75 9.35 4.84
C ALA A 96 9.85 9.74 3.84
N GLN A 97 9.42 10.28 2.69
CA GLN A 97 10.29 10.69 1.58
C GLN A 97 10.07 12.17 1.26
N PRO A 98 10.47 13.10 2.15
CA PRO A 98 10.14 14.53 2.04
C PRO A 98 10.70 15.21 0.78
N GLN A 99 11.78 14.67 0.21
CA GLN A 99 12.36 15.13 -1.04
C GLN A 99 11.45 14.93 -2.26
N HIS A 100 10.39 14.13 -2.13
CA HIS A 100 9.38 13.90 -3.15
C HIS A 100 8.10 14.72 -2.93
N GLY A 101 8.01 15.49 -1.84
CA GLY A 101 6.86 16.30 -1.48
C GLY A 101 6.24 15.91 -0.13
N PRO A 102 5.20 16.65 0.30
CA PRO A 102 4.49 16.35 1.54
C PRO A 102 3.77 15.01 1.45
N ASN A 103 3.71 14.29 2.57
CA ASN A 103 3.01 13.01 2.72
C ASN A 103 3.41 11.92 1.71
N GLN A 104 4.63 11.97 1.17
CA GLN A 104 5.18 10.93 0.32
C GLN A 104 5.91 9.89 1.15
N TYR A 105 5.64 8.61 0.88
CA TYR A 105 6.19 7.48 1.63
C TYR A 105 6.62 6.34 0.72
N THR A 106 7.63 5.58 1.16
CA THR A 106 7.84 4.20 0.72
C THR A 106 7.19 3.26 1.74
N ILE A 107 6.62 2.14 1.27
CA ILE A 107 6.06 1.09 2.11
C ILE A 107 6.87 -0.18 1.86
N GLU A 108 7.65 -0.59 2.85
CA GLU A 108 8.67 -1.65 2.76
C GLU A 108 8.31 -2.82 3.67
N THR A 109 8.77 -4.03 3.33
CA THR A 109 8.75 -5.16 4.27
C THR A 109 9.60 -4.84 5.51
N ALA A 110 9.32 -5.50 6.64
CA ALA A 110 10.04 -5.25 7.90
C ALA A 110 11.57 -5.42 7.80
N ASP A 111 12.06 -6.26 6.89
CA ASP A 111 13.47 -6.46 6.60
C ASP A 111 14.06 -5.45 5.60
N ARG A 112 13.24 -4.54 5.07
CA ARG A 112 13.56 -3.52 4.06
C ARG A 112 14.11 -4.07 2.74
N GLN A 113 13.92 -5.36 2.45
CA GLN A 113 14.42 -5.95 1.20
C GLN A 113 13.51 -5.65 0.01
N THR A 114 12.21 -5.47 0.26
CA THR A 114 11.21 -5.24 -0.78
C THR A 114 10.22 -4.19 -0.35
N GLY A 115 9.51 -3.59 -1.30
CA GLY A 115 8.46 -2.64 -1.01
C GLY A 115 7.36 -2.64 -2.06
N TRP A 116 6.33 -1.85 -1.81
CA TRP A 116 5.14 -1.75 -2.65
C TRP A 116 5.46 -0.99 -3.92
N VAL A 117 5.15 -1.61 -5.06
CA VAL A 117 5.40 -1.03 -6.37
C VAL A 117 4.17 -1.16 -7.26
N VAL A 118 3.68 -0.02 -7.76
CA VAL A 118 2.70 -0.02 -8.85
C VAL A 118 3.37 -0.58 -10.10
N GLN A 119 2.69 -1.50 -10.76
CA GLN A 119 3.08 -2.00 -12.06
C GLN A 119 2.37 -1.11 -13.10
N PRO A 120 3.07 -0.32 -13.92
CA PRO A 120 2.43 0.42 -15.01
C PRO A 120 2.41 -0.42 -16.29
N GLY A 121 1.26 -0.50 -16.95
CA GLY A 121 1.15 -0.97 -18.33
C GLY A 121 0.80 -2.45 -18.51
N ARG A 122 0.47 -3.17 -17.43
CA ARG A 122 -0.33 -4.39 -17.54
C ARG A 122 -1.81 -3.98 -17.48
N ARG A 123 -2.75 -4.89 -17.78
CA ARG A 123 -4.17 -4.51 -18.01
C ARG A 123 -4.82 -3.89 -16.74
N ARG A 124 -5.90 -3.12 -16.91
CA ARG A 124 -6.67 -2.39 -15.86
C ARG A 124 -6.83 -3.21 -14.56
N SER A 125 -6.56 -2.57 -13.41
CA SER A 125 -6.44 -3.13 -12.05
C SER A 125 -5.28 -4.10 -11.85
N GLU A 126 -4.09 -3.51 -11.81
CA GLU A 126 -2.87 -4.24 -11.51
C GLU A 126 -2.74 -4.44 -10.01
N SER A 127 -2.45 -5.69 -9.62
CA SER A 127 -2.06 -5.99 -8.25
C SER A 127 -0.77 -5.26 -7.91
N VAL A 128 -0.73 -4.65 -6.74
CA VAL A 128 0.48 -4.01 -6.22
C VAL A 128 1.56 -5.08 -6.09
N ALA A 129 2.72 -4.87 -6.72
CA ALA A 129 3.86 -5.75 -6.57
C ALA A 129 4.57 -5.48 -5.25
N VAL A 130 5.22 -6.51 -4.73
CA VAL A 130 6.17 -6.40 -3.61
C VAL A 130 7.52 -6.91 -4.09
N ARG A 131 8.44 -5.98 -4.36
CA ARG A 131 9.73 -6.27 -4.99
C ARG A 131 10.81 -5.28 -4.50
N PRO A 132 12.10 -5.54 -4.75
CA PRO A 132 13.15 -4.58 -4.41
C PRO A 132 12.86 -3.20 -5.02
N LEU A 133 12.95 -2.16 -4.19
CA LEU A 133 12.78 -0.78 -4.62
C LEU A 133 14.00 -0.34 -5.43
N ILE A 134 13.78 0.40 -6.52
CA ILE A 134 14.86 1.00 -7.29
C ILE A 134 15.06 2.45 -6.88
N VAL A 135 16.32 2.85 -6.77
CA VAL A 135 16.65 4.19 -6.31
C VAL A 135 17.69 4.82 -7.22
N GLN A 136 17.46 6.07 -7.59
CA GLN A 136 18.45 6.85 -8.30
C GLN A 136 19.59 7.20 -7.33
N PRO A 137 20.87 7.00 -7.71
CA PRO A 137 22.00 7.38 -6.88
C PRO A 137 22.13 8.90 -6.83
N SER A 138 21.43 9.52 -5.87
CA SER A 138 21.43 10.95 -5.58
C SER A 138 21.42 11.19 -4.06
N PHE A 139 21.68 12.43 -3.63
CA PHE A 139 21.53 12.84 -2.24
C PHE A 139 20.55 14.02 -2.11
N PRO A 140 19.36 13.84 -1.46
CA PRO A 140 18.83 12.56 -0.95
C PRO A 140 18.50 11.58 -2.09
N PRO A 141 18.37 10.27 -1.79
CA PRO A 141 18.00 9.27 -2.79
C PRO A 141 16.64 9.57 -3.41
N ARG A 142 16.48 9.32 -4.70
CA ARG A 142 15.21 9.54 -5.41
C ARG A 142 14.59 8.24 -5.88
N PHE A 143 13.36 8.00 -5.45
CA PHE A 143 12.54 6.86 -5.87
C PHE A 143 11.69 7.22 -7.10
N PRO A 144 11.39 6.25 -7.98
CA PRO A 144 10.43 6.46 -9.05
C PRO A 144 8.99 6.62 -8.49
N PRO A 145 8.09 7.33 -9.20
CA PRO A 145 6.70 7.51 -8.77
C PRO A 145 5.93 6.20 -8.50
N THR A 146 6.31 5.11 -9.14
CA THR A 146 5.68 3.79 -8.93
C THR A 146 5.91 3.21 -7.54
N GLU A 147 6.88 3.73 -6.78
CA GLU A 147 7.28 3.24 -5.46
C GLU A 147 6.93 4.22 -4.34
N LEU A 148 6.35 5.36 -4.70
CA LEU A 148 5.97 6.43 -3.81
C LEU A 148 4.45 6.40 -3.59
N TRP A 149 4.06 6.55 -2.33
CA TRP A 149 2.69 6.46 -1.88
C TRP A 149 2.34 7.68 -1.08
N THR A 150 1.27 8.36 -1.46
CA THR A 150 0.67 9.42 -0.66
C THR A 150 -0.24 8.77 0.38
N ILE A 151 0.01 9.06 1.67
CA ILE A 151 -0.85 8.58 2.77
C ILE A 151 -1.55 9.77 3.40
N THR A 152 -2.88 9.80 3.29
CA THR A 152 -3.73 10.90 3.76
C THR A 152 -4.75 10.37 4.76
N PRO A 153 -4.84 10.91 5.99
CA PRO A 153 -5.87 10.51 6.94
C PRO A 153 -7.29 10.69 6.37
N VAL A 154 -8.21 9.80 6.72
CA VAL A 154 -9.65 10.05 6.50
C VAL A 154 -10.03 11.19 7.44
N GLN A 155 -10.58 12.29 6.92
CA GLN A 155 -11.14 13.33 7.76
C GLN A 155 -12.49 12.85 8.28
N ASP A 156 -12.67 12.90 9.60
CA ASP A 156 -13.97 12.69 10.25
C ASP A 156 -14.97 13.80 9.90
#